data_AF-A0A970ANA1-F1
#
_entry.id   AF-A0A970ANA1-F1
#
_cell.length_a   1.000
_cell.length_b   1.000
_cell.length_c   1.000
_cell.angle_alpha   90.00
_cell.angle_beta   90.00
_cell.angle_gamma   90.00
#
_symmetry.space_group_name_H-M   'P 1'
#
loop_
_entity.id
_entity.type
_entity.pdbx_description
1 polymer ?
#
loop_
_entity_poly.entity_id
_entity_poly.type
_entity_poly.pdbx_seq_one_letter_code
_entity_poly.pdbx_strand_id
1 'polypeptide(L)'
;MRKLFITVLLVIAMISTGCLLDKGVQEQLLTEKSIVANSANLVSISSLSDLSTLPLIRNQEQIYVQGYWSENDGGGGVFVYDPESTAKPDGGMVLAAGDGKGRWHRVV
;
A
#
# COMPACT_ATOMS: atom_id res chain seq x y z
N MET A 1 -16.79 -54.73 -15.92
CA MET A 1 -15.97 -53.52 -16.16
C MET A 1 -16.90 -52.30 -16.32
N ARG A 2 -17.64 -51.72 -15.37
CA ARG A 2 -17.43 -51.36 -13.96
C ARG A 2 -16.09 -50.67 -13.70
N LYS A 3 -15.92 -49.44 -14.22
CA LYS A 3 -15.07 -48.36 -13.69
C LYS A 3 -15.17 -47.05 -14.51
N LEU A 4 -15.61 -47.08 -15.76
CA LEU A 4 -15.70 -45.86 -16.62
C LEU A 4 -17.06 -45.15 -16.60
N PHE A 5 -18.05 -45.70 -15.87
CA PHE A 5 -19.42 -45.16 -15.77
C PHE A 5 -19.60 -44.10 -14.66
N ILE A 6 -18.58 -43.83 -13.83
CA ILE A 6 -18.67 -42.89 -12.69
C ILE A 6 -18.00 -41.54 -13.02
N THR A 7 -16.96 -41.51 -13.85
CA THR A 7 -16.20 -40.28 -14.13
C THR A 7 -16.92 -39.36 -15.14
N VAL A 8 -17.61 -39.91 -16.14
CA VAL A 8 -18.27 -39.11 -17.18
C VAL A 8 -19.59 -38.49 -16.69
N LEU A 9 -20.30 -39.15 -15.77
CA LEU A 9 -21.55 -38.64 -15.20
C LEU A 9 -21.31 -37.48 -14.21
N LEU A 10 -20.12 -37.40 -13.58
CA LEU A 10 -19.75 -36.33 -12.66
C LEU A 10 -19.40 -35.01 -13.38
N VAL A 11 -18.85 -35.08 -14.60
CA VAL A 11 -18.46 -33.92 -15.40
C VAL A 11 -19.69 -33.20 -15.99
N ILE A 12 -20.75 -33.94 -16.31
CA ILE A 12 -21.96 -33.39 -16.94
C ILE A 12 -22.86 -32.66 -15.92
N ALA A 13 -22.83 -33.05 -14.64
CA ALA A 13 -23.56 -32.35 -13.58
C ALA A 13 -23.01 -30.94 -13.25
N MET A 14 -21.76 -30.64 -13.60
CA MET A 14 -21.13 -29.33 -13.37
C MET A 14 -21.53 -28.26 -14.39
N ILE A 15 -22.25 -28.63 -15.45
CA ILE A 15 -22.68 -27.71 -16.52
C ILE A 15 -24.10 -27.17 -16.26
N SER A 16 -24.81 -27.70 -15.25
CA SER A 16 -26.19 -27.33 -14.89
C SER A 16 -26.35 -25.97 -14.20
N THR A 17 -25.28 -25.19 -14.00
CA THR A 17 -25.37 -23.79 -13.57
C THR A 17 -25.08 -22.80 -14.71
N GLY A 18 -24.94 -23.30 -15.96
CA GLY A 18 -24.75 -22.51 -17.18
C GLY A 18 -26.00 -21.77 -17.65
N CYS A 19 -26.73 -21.14 -16.72
CA CYS A 19 -27.79 -20.19 -17.02
C CYS A 19 -27.14 -18.83 -17.34
N LEU A 20 -27.20 -18.48 -18.63
CA LEU A 20 -27.42 -17.12 -19.15
C LEU A 20 -26.74 -15.97 -18.40
N LEU A 21 -25.64 -15.48 -18.97
CA LEU A 21 -25.45 -14.07 -19.38
C LEU A 21 -23.96 -13.87 -19.70
N ASP A 22 -23.70 -13.52 -20.95
CA ASP A 22 -22.59 -12.68 -21.38
C ASP A 22 -21.18 -13.01 -20.83
N LYS A 23 -20.49 -13.95 -21.48
CA LYS A 23 -19.04 -14.11 -21.31
C LYS A 23 -18.21 -12.98 -21.98
N GLY A 24 -18.84 -11.87 -22.36
CA GLY A 24 -18.22 -10.62 -22.78
C GLY A 24 -18.20 -9.53 -21.70
N VAL A 25 -18.78 -9.78 -20.51
CA VAL A 25 -18.80 -8.82 -19.38
C VAL A 25 -18.02 -9.32 -18.16
N GLN A 26 -17.45 -10.53 -18.19
CA GLN A 26 -16.52 -10.99 -17.13
C GLN A 26 -15.09 -10.43 -17.23
N GLU A 27 -14.81 -9.54 -18.19
CA GLU A 27 -13.67 -8.60 -18.11
C GLU A 27 -14.05 -7.25 -17.48
N GLN A 28 -15.33 -7.02 -17.15
CA GLN A 28 -15.80 -5.76 -16.56
C GLN A 28 -16.09 -5.84 -15.05
N LEU A 29 -15.97 -7.01 -14.40
CA LEU A 29 -16.08 -7.13 -12.93
C LEU A 29 -14.74 -6.95 -12.19
N LEU A 30 -13.81 -6.21 -12.79
CA LEU A 30 -12.67 -5.58 -12.10
C LEU A 30 -12.88 -4.08 -11.88
N THR A 31 -14.00 -3.51 -12.35
CA THR A 31 -14.23 -2.05 -12.31
C THR A 31 -15.08 -1.60 -11.11
N GLU A 32 -15.75 -2.52 -10.42
CA GLU A 32 -16.70 -2.16 -9.36
C GLU A 32 -16.23 -2.52 -7.94
N LYS A 33 -15.21 -3.38 -7.81
CA LYS A 33 -14.53 -3.60 -6.53
C LYS A 33 -13.45 -2.55 -6.35
N SER A 34 -13.94 -1.33 -6.30
CA SER A 34 -13.44 -0.32 -5.43
C SER A 34 -12.06 0.27 -5.77
N ILE A 35 -12.15 1.47 -6.32
CA ILE A 35 -11.36 2.69 -6.01
C ILE A 35 -11.30 2.98 -4.48
N VAL A 36 -11.56 1.98 -3.62
CA VAL A 36 -11.40 2.04 -2.17
C VAL A 36 -9.94 1.72 -1.94
N ALA A 37 -9.19 2.80 -1.90
CA ALA A 37 -7.76 2.86 -1.74
C ALA A 37 -7.02 2.33 -3.01
N ASN A 38 -6.72 3.22 -3.96
CA ASN A 38 -5.34 3.73 -3.96
C ASN A 38 -4.94 4.03 -2.51
N SER A 39 -4.67 2.97 -1.75
CA SER A 39 -4.01 3.09 -0.46
C SER A 39 -2.73 3.76 -0.89
N ALA A 40 -2.63 5.06 -0.65
CA ALA A 40 -1.38 5.61 -0.21
C ALA A 40 -0.98 4.61 0.86
N ASN A 41 -0.09 3.69 0.48
CA ASN A 41 0.43 2.68 1.36
C ASN A 41 1.35 3.50 2.25
N LEU A 42 0.72 4.30 3.11
CA LEU A 42 1.34 5.17 4.06
C LEU A 42 1.97 4.18 5.00
N VAL A 43 3.22 3.87 4.71
CA VAL A 43 4.07 3.14 5.62
C VAL A 43 3.98 3.93 6.92
N SER A 44 3.51 3.25 7.97
CA SER A 44 3.43 3.86 9.29
C SER A 44 4.63 3.40 10.09
N ILE A 45 5.25 4.35 10.77
CA ILE A 45 6.42 4.10 11.61
C ILE A 45 6.19 4.67 13.00
N SER A 46 6.80 4.06 14.01
CA SER A 46 6.60 4.40 15.42
C SER A 46 7.12 5.78 15.78
N SER A 47 8.28 6.18 15.27
CA SER A 47 9.00 7.37 15.74
C SER A 47 9.77 8.09 14.63
N LEU A 48 10.21 9.33 14.90
CA LEU A 48 11.05 10.09 13.96
C LEU A 48 12.44 9.48 13.77
N SER A 49 12.99 8.79 14.78
CA SER A 49 14.26 8.07 14.60
C SER A 49 14.13 6.97 13.56
N ASP A 50 12.99 6.27 13.51
CA ASP A 50 12.76 5.21 12.53
C ASP A 50 12.69 5.77 11.11
N LEU A 51 12.17 6.99 10.94
CA LEU A 51 12.06 7.67 9.64
C LEU A 51 13.42 7.84 8.97
N SER A 52 14.43 8.15 9.79
CA SER A 52 15.80 8.34 9.34
C SER A 52 16.53 7.03 9.01
N THR A 53 15.92 5.86 9.21
CA THR A 53 16.54 4.56 8.90
C THR A 53 15.98 3.90 7.65
N LEU A 54 14.96 4.50 7.04
CA LEU A 54 14.28 3.93 5.89
C LEU A 54 15.19 3.92 4.64
N PRO A 55 15.18 2.82 3.86
CA PRO A 55 15.99 2.70 2.65
C PRO A 55 15.49 3.67 1.56
N LEU A 56 16.34 3.97 0.56
CA LEU A 56 16.08 4.92 -0.54
C LEU A 56 14.61 5.05 -0.93
N ILE A 57 14.08 6.24 -0.68
CA ILE A 57 12.66 6.58 -0.81
C ILE A 57 12.43 7.37 -2.09
N ARG A 58 11.29 7.18 -2.74
CA ARG A 58 10.96 7.89 -3.99
C ARG A 58 10.61 9.34 -3.69
N ASN A 59 10.92 10.24 -4.63
CA ASN A 59 10.46 11.63 -4.52
C ASN A 59 8.94 11.68 -4.28
N GLN A 60 8.51 12.56 -3.38
CA GLN A 60 7.12 12.77 -2.96
C GLN A 60 6.46 11.59 -2.24
N GLU A 61 7.22 10.59 -1.81
CA GLU A 61 6.69 9.52 -0.99
C GLU A 61 6.25 10.04 0.38
N GLN A 62 5.09 9.55 0.83
CA GLN A 62 4.46 9.98 2.08
C GLN A 62 4.51 8.88 3.12
N ILE A 63 4.89 9.25 4.33
CA ILE A 63 4.98 8.34 5.48
C ILE A 63 4.29 8.98 6.66
N TYR A 64 3.54 8.15 7.39
CA TYR A 64 2.89 8.57 8.62
C TYR A 64 3.75 8.15 9.82
N VAL A 65 4.11 9.12 10.65
CA VAL A 65 4.83 8.87 11.91
C VAL A 65 3.84 8.97 13.06
N GLN A 66 3.79 7.93 13.88
CA GLN A 66 2.81 7.80 14.96
C GLN A 66 3.14 8.65 16.21
N GLY A 67 4.39 9.09 16.35
CA GLY A 67 4.85 9.94 17.45
C GLY A 67 6.25 10.51 17.23
N TYR A 68 6.70 11.38 18.13
CA TYR A 68 8.02 12.00 18.08
C TYR A 68 9.11 11.03 18.53
N TRP A 69 9.04 10.54 19.79
CA TRP A 69 9.99 9.61 20.41
C TRP A 69 9.49 8.17 20.41
N SER A 70 8.18 7.99 20.62
CA SER A 70 7.53 6.67 20.65
C SER A 70 6.12 6.76 20.08
N GLU A 71 5.52 5.63 19.75
CA GLU A 71 4.14 5.60 19.27
C GLU A 71 3.18 6.34 20.22
N ASN A 72 2.31 7.19 19.66
CA ASN A 72 1.25 7.91 20.39
C ASN A 72 1.72 8.90 21.48
N ASP A 73 2.99 9.32 21.48
CA ASP A 73 3.50 10.34 22.40
C ASP A 73 3.20 11.79 21.96
N GLY A 74 2.60 11.94 20.78
CA GLY A 74 2.34 13.23 20.15
C GLY A 74 3.51 13.72 19.30
N GLY A 75 3.30 14.75 18.49
CA GLY A 75 4.35 15.24 17.58
C GLY A 75 4.65 14.34 16.38
N GLY A 76 3.90 13.25 16.20
CA GLY A 76 3.79 12.51 14.93
C GLY A 76 3.10 13.33 13.83
N GLY A 77 2.99 12.78 12.63
CA GLY A 77 2.40 13.44 11.47
C GLY A 77 2.79 12.81 10.15
N VAL A 78 2.30 13.39 9.05
CA VAL A 78 2.67 12.99 7.69
C VAL A 78 3.93 13.72 7.27
N PHE A 79 4.88 12.98 6.69
CA PHE A 79 6.10 13.53 6.11
C PHE A 79 6.19 13.16 4.64
N VAL A 80 6.69 14.09 3.83
CA VAL A 80 6.93 13.92 2.40
C VAL A 80 8.44 13.95 2.16
N TYR A 81 8.96 12.98 1.43
CA TYR A 81 10.36 12.97 1.04
C TYR A 81 10.62 13.84 -0.20
N ASP A 82 11.64 14.69 -0.13
CA ASP A 82 12.19 15.46 -1.24
C ASP A 82 13.69 15.17 -1.38
N PRO A 83 14.14 14.43 -2.43
CA PRO A 83 15.53 14.06 -2.64
C PRO A 83 16.45 15.25 -2.99
N GLU A 84 15.89 16.35 -3.50
CA GLU A 84 16.64 17.55 -3.91
C GLU A 84 16.78 18.55 -2.75
N SER A 85 16.06 18.32 -1.65
CA SER A 85 16.08 19.23 -0.52
C SER A 85 17.43 19.25 0.21
N THR A 86 17.96 20.44 0.40
CA THR A 86 19.19 20.69 1.17
C THR A 86 18.93 21.42 2.49
N ALA A 87 17.66 21.63 2.85
CA ALA A 87 17.26 22.34 4.07
C ALA A 87 17.95 21.76 5.32
N LYS A 88 18.29 22.60 6.30
CA LYS A 88 18.94 22.09 7.52
C LYS A 88 17.93 21.30 8.36
N PRO A 89 18.25 20.08 8.84
CA PRO A 89 17.38 19.38 9.78
C PRO A 89 17.15 20.23 11.05
N ASP A 90 15.90 20.32 11.49
CA ASP A 90 15.49 21.12 12.66
C ASP A 90 14.92 20.26 13.80
N GLY A 91 14.87 18.94 13.61
CA GLY A 91 14.40 17.99 14.61
C GLY A 91 12.89 17.80 14.64
N GLY A 92 12.10 18.45 13.79
CA GLY A 92 10.65 18.28 13.82
C GLY A 92 9.90 18.52 12.51
N MET A 93 10.24 19.57 11.78
CA MET A 93 9.60 19.93 10.50
C MET A 93 10.42 19.43 9.31
N VAL A 94 11.75 19.50 9.43
CA VAL A 94 12.71 19.03 8.44
C VAL A 94 13.60 17.99 9.09
N LEU A 95 13.60 16.77 8.52
CA LEU A 95 14.42 15.66 9.00
C LEU A 95 15.33 15.15 7.88
N ALA A 96 16.53 14.70 8.24
CA ALA A 96 17.42 14.06 7.29
C ALA A 96 16.89 12.67 6.92
N ALA A 97 16.98 12.30 5.65
CA ALA A 97 16.80 10.90 5.25
C ALA A 97 18.06 10.09 5.58
N GLY A 98 17.90 8.77 5.72
CA GLY A 98 18.95 7.87 6.21
C GLY A 98 20.16 7.70 5.31
N ASP A 99 19.99 7.92 4.01
CA ASP A 99 21.07 7.91 3.03
C ASP A 99 21.84 9.25 2.98
N GLY A 100 21.42 10.23 3.78
CA GLY A 100 21.99 11.58 3.81
C GLY A 100 21.63 12.44 2.60
N LYS A 101 20.79 11.95 1.68
CA LYS A 101 20.33 12.69 0.50
C LYS A 101 18.90 13.15 0.73
N GLY A 102 18.57 14.37 0.33
CA GLY A 102 17.22 14.90 0.51
C GLY A 102 16.76 15.10 1.96
N ARG A 103 15.49 15.49 2.11
CA ARG A 103 14.84 15.75 3.41
C ARG A 103 13.42 15.23 3.45
N TRP A 104 13.01 14.84 4.65
CA TRP A 104 11.62 14.67 5.01
C TRP A 104 11.05 16.01 5.46
N HIS A 105 9.98 16.45 4.83
CA HIS A 105 9.22 17.65 5.20
C HIS A 105 7.89 17.26 5.82
N ARG A 106 7.61 17.79 7.00
CA ARG A 106 6.30 17.61 7.64
C ARG A 106 5.22 18.35 6.84
N VAL A 107 4.13 17.65 6.57
CA VAL A 107 2.90 18.24 6.01
C VAL A 107 2.11 18.88 7.15
N VAL A 108 1.76 20.16 6.99
CA VAL A 108 0.93 20.94 7.91
C VAL A 108 -0.42 21.29 7.31
#